data_AF-A0A6A5W664-F1
#
_entry.id   AF-A0A6A5W664-F1
#
_cell.length_a   1.000
_cell.length_b   1.000
_cell.length_c   1.000
_cell.angle_alpha   90.00
_cell.angle_beta   90.00
_cell.angle_gamma   90.00
#
_symmetry.space_group_name_H-M   'P 1'
#
loop_
_entity.id
_entity.type
_entity.pdbx_description
1 polymer ?
#
loop_
_entity_poly.entity_id
_entity_poly.type
_entity_poly.pdbx_seq_one_letter_code
_entity_poly.pdbx_strand_id
1 'polypeptide(L)'
;MCSVNSEHRSLFFIAKIQLTIFLIPHSTPRIPLITSSLLLTPTLEKIPPPLPNEKPWEVFHHTLNSANGTGLGGLAGAPLHPLALGNVFTIKGMLFQYSELEHVQIIGVGGAEDAEGYQRMRAVGAAAVGVGTALGRKGVKVFEEIAQVLEQDAQTK
;
A
#
# COMPACT_ATOMS: atom_id res chain seq x y z
N MET A 1 -7.77 41.55 -10.26
CA MET A 1 -8.51 40.31 -9.97
C MET A 1 -7.50 39.20 -9.72
N CYS A 2 -7.13 38.99 -8.45
CA CYS A 2 -6.31 37.86 -8.02
C CYS A 2 -7.21 36.95 -7.19
N SER A 3 -7.37 35.69 -7.60
CA SER A 3 -8.12 34.69 -6.84
C SER A 3 -7.14 33.76 -6.16
N VAL A 4 -6.96 33.97 -4.86
CA VAL A 4 -6.25 33.08 -3.93
C VAL A 4 -7.33 32.28 -3.21
N ASN A 5 -7.44 30.97 -3.45
CA ASN A 5 -7.95 29.99 -2.46
C ASN A 5 -8.03 28.56 -3.04
N SER A 6 -6.98 27.76 -2.87
CA SER A 6 -7.02 26.30 -3.13
C SER A 6 -6.33 25.46 -2.05
N GLU A 7 -5.54 26.06 -1.17
CA GLU A 7 -4.68 25.34 -0.23
C GLU A 7 -5.39 24.91 1.08
N HIS A 8 -6.49 25.58 1.47
CA HIS A 8 -7.12 25.32 2.78
C HIS A 8 -8.11 24.15 2.83
N ARG A 9 -8.45 23.52 1.69
CA ARG A 9 -9.41 22.41 1.65
C ARG A 9 -8.80 21.02 1.85
N SER A 10 -7.51 20.86 1.54
CA SER A 10 -6.84 19.55 1.62
C SER A 10 -6.54 19.14 3.07
N LEU A 11 -6.09 20.08 3.90
CA LEU A 11 -5.80 19.80 5.32
C LEU A 11 -7.05 19.48 6.16
N PHE A 12 -8.20 20.09 5.84
CA PHE A 12 -9.47 19.80 6.52
C PHE A 12 -10.02 18.40 6.19
N PHE A 13 -9.63 17.83 5.05
CA PHE A 13 -10.08 16.49 4.65
C PHE A 13 -9.31 15.39 5.39
N ILE A 14 -8.01 15.58 5.62
CA ILE A 14 -7.16 14.62 6.36
C ILE A 14 -7.61 14.52 7.82
N ALA A 15 -8.00 15.63 8.45
CA ALA A 15 -8.44 15.63 9.86
C ALA A 15 -9.83 15.00 10.09
N LYS A 16 -10.70 14.96 9.07
CA LYS A 16 -12.06 14.39 9.20
C LYS A 16 -12.12 12.88 9.03
N ILE A 17 -11.12 12.28 8.38
CA ILE A 17 -11.06 10.83 8.14
C ILE A 17 -10.82 10.05 9.44
N GLN A 18 -10.23 10.66 10.46
CA GLN A 18 -9.92 9.98 11.72
C GLN A 18 -11.14 9.77 12.65
N LEU A 19 -12.26 10.47 12.43
CA LEU A 19 -13.37 10.48 13.40
C LEU A 19 -14.62 9.69 12.99
N THR A 20 -14.68 9.12 11.79
CA THR A 20 -15.89 8.42 11.30
C THR A 20 -15.79 6.89 11.34
N ILE A 21 -14.72 6.32 11.90
CA ILE A 21 -14.56 4.85 12.01
C ILE A 21 -15.36 4.25 13.19
N PHE A 22 -16.01 5.05 14.04
CA PHE A 22 -16.63 4.53 15.27
C PHE A 22 -18.14 4.26 15.24
N LEU A 23 -18.84 4.36 14.11
CA LEU A 23 -20.30 4.18 14.14
C LEU A 23 -20.88 3.51 12.88
N ILE A 24 -20.73 2.18 12.76
CA ILE A 24 -21.66 1.38 11.96
C ILE A 24 -22.08 0.12 12.76
N PRO A 25 -23.38 -0.09 13.01
CA PRO A 25 -23.88 -1.22 13.79
C PRO A 25 -23.81 -2.55 13.03
N HIS A 26 -23.61 -3.58 13.83
CA HIS A 26 -23.35 -4.98 13.51
C HIS A 26 -24.58 -5.71 12.95
N SER A 27 -24.59 -6.08 11.66
CA SER A 27 -25.30 -7.28 11.17
C SER A 27 -25.11 -7.52 9.65
N THR A 28 -24.16 -8.36 9.24
CA THR A 28 -24.22 -9.13 7.98
C THR A 28 -23.33 -10.40 8.04
N PRO A 29 -23.67 -11.47 7.29
CA PRO A 29 -23.21 -12.83 7.54
C PRO A 29 -21.78 -13.11 7.04
N ARG A 30 -21.12 -14.04 7.74
CA ARG A 30 -19.76 -14.54 7.51
C ARG A 30 -19.55 -15.00 6.06
N ILE A 31 -18.83 -14.19 5.29
CA ILE A 31 -18.13 -14.60 4.06
C ILE A 31 -16.78 -15.17 4.50
N PRO A 32 -16.34 -16.34 4.00
CA PRO A 32 -15.06 -16.92 4.40
C PRO A 32 -13.93 -16.06 3.85
N LEU A 33 -13.21 -15.37 4.75
CA LEU A 33 -11.91 -14.79 4.44
C LEU A 33 -10.96 -15.95 4.11
N ILE A 34 -10.71 -16.19 2.82
CA ILE A 34 -9.52 -16.91 2.39
C ILE A 34 -8.35 -15.96 2.63
N THR A 35 -7.84 -15.98 3.86
CA THR A 35 -6.61 -15.29 4.23
C THR A 35 -5.44 -16.07 3.62
N SER A 36 -5.12 -15.79 2.37
CA SER A 36 -3.86 -16.23 1.77
C SER A 36 -2.73 -15.38 2.37
N SER A 37 -2.35 -15.67 3.61
CA SER A 37 -1.13 -15.15 4.22
C SER A 37 0.06 -15.76 3.49
N LEU A 38 0.89 -14.93 2.86
CA LEU A 38 2.23 -15.31 2.41
C LEU A 38 3.05 -15.77 3.62
N LEU A 39 3.16 -17.08 3.82
CA LEU A 39 4.11 -17.67 4.76
C LEU A 39 5.44 -17.87 4.02
N LEU A 40 6.40 -16.98 4.26
CA LEU A 40 7.80 -17.26 3.92
C LEU A 40 8.28 -18.38 4.85
N THR A 41 8.75 -19.48 4.28
CA THR A 41 9.41 -20.56 5.02
C THR A 41 10.79 -20.08 5.47
N PRO A 42 11.06 -19.99 6.79
CA PRO A 42 12.38 -19.60 7.28
C PRO A 42 13.42 -20.70 7.04
N THR A 43 14.65 -20.30 6.71
CA THR A 43 15.81 -21.19 6.54
C THR A 43 16.32 -21.68 7.90
N LEU A 44 16.57 -22.98 8.01
CA LEU A 44 16.85 -23.70 9.25
C LEU A 44 18.33 -24.13 9.29
N GLU A 45 19.07 -23.70 10.31
CA GLU A 45 20.44 -24.18 10.56
C GLU A 45 20.52 -24.79 11.97
N LYS A 46 21.19 -25.95 12.08
CA LYS A 46 21.21 -26.80 13.29
C LYS A 46 22.33 -26.37 14.24
N ILE A 47 21.98 -25.91 15.45
CA ILE A 47 22.96 -25.62 16.51
C ILE A 47 23.24 -26.90 17.34
N PRO A 48 24.51 -27.19 17.71
CA PRO A 48 24.83 -28.34 18.55
C PRO A 48 24.34 -28.16 20.01
N PRO A 49 23.87 -29.22 20.68
CA PRO A 49 23.19 -29.15 21.98
C PRO A 49 24.14 -28.82 23.16
N PRO A 50 23.70 -28.00 24.14
CA PRO A 50 24.54 -27.59 25.27
C PRO A 50 24.63 -28.62 26.42
N LEU A 51 23.79 -29.68 26.45
CA LEU A 51 23.78 -30.67 27.53
C LEU A 51 23.47 -32.10 27.02
N PRO A 52 23.92 -33.18 27.71
CA PRO A 52 23.98 -34.55 27.18
C PRO A 52 22.63 -35.22 26.88
N ASN A 53 21.51 -34.58 27.24
CA ASN A 53 20.17 -35.14 27.11
C ASN A 53 19.15 -34.13 26.58
N GLU A 54 19.61 -32.98 26.08
CA GLU A 54 18.71 -31.94 25.56
C GLU A 54 18.55 -32.09 24.06
N LYS A 55 17.30 -32.26 23.63
CA LYS A 55 16.94 -32.33 22.22
C LYS A 55 17.19 -30.93 21.61
N PRO A 56 17.97 -30.80 20.52
CA PRO A 56 18.17 -29.51 19.87
C PRO A 56 16.79 -28.92 19.52
N TRP A 57 16.52 -27.71 19.99
CA TRP A 57 15.34 -26.96 19.59
C TRP A 57 15.73 -26.03 18.45
N GLU A 58 14.87 -25.96 17.44
CA GLU A 58 15.09 -25.15 16.25
C GLU A 58 14.70 -23.70 16.54
N VAL A 59 15.64 -22.78 16.31
CA VAL A 59 15.42 -21.34 16.49
C VAL A 59 15.38 -20.72 15.11
N PHE A 60 14.23 -20.16 14.73
CA PHE A 60 14.17 -19.37 13.51
C PHE A 60 14.78 -18.00 13.77
N HIS A 61 15.88 -17.70 13.09
CA HIS A 61 16.47 -16.37 13.10
C HIS A 61 15.77 -15.49 12.08
N HIS A 62 15.51 -14.24 12.45
CA HIS A 62 14.92 -13.29 11.53
C HIS A 62 15.96 -12.87 10.48
N THR A 63 15.60 -12.96 9.21
CA THR A 63 16.50 -12.58 8.09
C THR A 63 16.44 -11.08 7.77
N LEU A 64 15.41 -10.38 8.26
CA LEU A 64 15.20 -8.96 8.01
C LEU A 64 15.50 -8.12 9.24
N ASN A 65 16.20 -7.00 9.05
CA ASN A 65 16.30 -5.98 10.08
C ASN A 65 14.98 -5.20 10.15
N SER A 66 14.27 -5.32 11.27
CA SER A 66 13.08 -4.52 11.55
C SER A 66 13.42 -3.41 12.55
N ALA A 67 12.67 -2.30 12.51
CA ALA A 67 12.85 -1.16 13.40
C ALA A 67 12.74 -1.53 14.90
N ASN A 68 12.03 -2.61 15.23
CA ASN A 68 11.88 -3.12 16.60
C ASN A 68 12.80 -4.31 16.92
N GLY A 69 13.73 -4.68 16.03
CA GLY A 69 14.67 -5.78 16.23
C GLY A 69 14.07 -7.19 16.19
N THR A 70 12.76 -7.34 15.94
CA THR A 70 12.10 -8.65 15.86
C THR A 70 12.23 -9.30 14.47
N GLY A 71 12.65 -8.49 13.49
CA GLY A 71 12.64 -8.82 12.07
C GLY A 71 11.28 -9.10 11.45
N LEU A 72 10.21 -8.70 12.16
CA LEU A 72 8.85 -8.64 11.65
C LEU A 72 8.49 -7.20 11.27
N GLY A 73 7.88 -7.02 10.10
CA GLY A 73 7.47 -5.71 9.59
C GLY A 73 6.57 -5.83 8.36
N GLY A 74 5.98 -4.71 7.95
CA GLY A 74 5.20 -4.64 6.72
C GLY A 74 6.10 -4.51 5.49
N LEU A 75 5.73 -5.18 4.39
CA LEU A 75 6.35 -4.96 3.08
C LEU A 75 5.84 -3.64 2.50
N ALA A 76 6.75 -2.82 1.99
CA ALA A 76 6.45 -1.56 1.33
C ALA A 76 7.44 -1.31 0.18
N GLY A 77 7.22 -0.25 -0.59
CA GLY A 77 8.05 0.09 -1.75
C GLY A 77 7.77 -0.78 -2.98
N ALA A 78 8.69 -0.75 -3.95
CA ALA A 78 8.53 -1.38 -5.25
C ALA A 78 8.07 -2.85 -5.22
N PRO A 79 8.56 -3.72 -4.30
CA PRO A 79 8.11 -5.12 -4.26
C PRO A 79 6.61 -5.28 -3.95
N LEU A 80 5.98 -4.31 -3.27
CA LEU A 80 4.54 -4.33 -2.98
C LEU A 80 3.69 -3.91 -4.21
N HIS A 81 4.30 -3.24 -5.19
CA HIS A 81 3.56 -2.60 -6.28
C HIS A 81 2.68 -3.55 -7.11
N PRO A 82 3.14 -4.74 -7.54
CA PRO A 82 2.30 -5.66 -8.31
C PRO A 82 1.05 -6.14 -7.54
N LEU A 83 1.20 -6.36 -6.23
CA LEU A 83 0.07 -6.76 -5.37
C LEU A 83 -0.95 -5.63 -5.23
N ALA A 84 -0.48 -4.39 -5.05
CA ALA A 84 -1.35 -3.22 -4.97
C ALA A 84 -2.14 -2.98 -6.27
N LEU A 85 -1.51 -3.16 -7.43
CA LEU A 85 -2.18 -3.06 -8.74
C LEU A 85 -3.33 -4.08 -8.86
N GLY A 86 -3.09 -5.34 -8.51
CA GLY A 86 -4.11 -6.38 -8.52
C GLY A 86 -5.29 -6.02 -7.61
N ASN A 87 -5.01 -5.56 -6.39
CA ASN A 87 -6.05 -5.15 -5.45
C ASN A 87 -6.91 -4.00 -5.98
N VAL A 88 -6.28 -2.95 -6.52
CA VAL A 88 -7.02 -1.80 -7.08
C VAL A 88 -7.88 -2.25 -8.26
N PHE A 89 -7.31 -3.03 -9.19
CA PHE A 89 -8.05 -3.55 -10.34
C PHE A 89 -9.28 -4.36 -9.92
N THR A 90 -9.09 -5.32 -9.00
CA THR A 90 -10.18 -6.18 -8.53
C THR A 90 -11.27 -5.39 -7.82
N ILE A 91 -10.90 -4.50 -6.89
CA ILE A 91 -11.88 -3.71 -6.15
C ILE A 91 -12.61 -2.76 -7.10
N LYS A 92 -11.92 -2.11 -8.04
CA LYS A 92 -12.56 -1.23 -9.01
C LYS A 92 -13.56 -1.99 -9.87
N GLY A 93 -13.18 -3.18 -10.35
CA GLY A 93 -14.06 -4.07 -11.08
C GLY A 93 -15.29 -4.50 -10.28
N MET A 94 -15.15 -4.77 -8.99
CA MET A 94 -16.27 -5.10 -8.10
C MET A 94 -17.22 -3.91 -7.91
N LEU A 95 -16.68 -2.70 -7.71
CA LEU A 95 -17.51 -1.50 -7.54
C LEU A 95 -18.30 -1.16 -8.80
N PHE A 96 -17.74 -1.39 -10.00
CA PHE A 96 -18.43 -1.15 -11.26
C PHE A 96 -19.62 -2.09 -11.53
N GLN A 97 -19.77 -3.19 -10.79
CA GLN A 97 -20.91 -4.09 -10.93
C GLN A 97 -22.20 -3.50 -10.34
N TYR A 98 -22.08 -2.47 -9.49
CA TYR A 98 -23.19 -1.86 -8.77
C TYR A 98 -23.27 -0.38 -9.13
N SER A 99 -24.30 0.02 -9.85
CA SER A 99 -24.50 1.40 -10.28
C SER A 99 -24.58 2.39 -9.11
N GLU A 100 -25.08 1.94 -7.95
CA GLU A 100 -25.13 2.78 -6.74
C GLU A 100 -23.73 3.13 -6.21
N LEU A 101 -22.71 2.33 -6.52
CA LEU A 101 -21.33 2.48 -6.01
C LEU A 101 -20.37 3.11 -7.02
N GLU A 102 -20.83 3.45 -8.23
CA GLU A 102 -19.98 4.05 -9.27
C GLU A 102 -19.32 5.37 -8.83
N HIS A 103 -19.97 6.10 -7.93
CA HIS A 103 -19.46 7.36 -7.39
C HIS A 103 -18.23 7.17 -6.47
N VAL A 104 -17.99 5.95 -5.97
CA VAL A 104 -16.87 5.65 -5.08
C VAL A 104 -15.54 5.69 -5.85
N GLN A 105 -14.66 6.59 -5.44
CA GLN A 105 -13.32 6.75 -6.00
C GLN A 105 -12.31 5.92 -5.21
N ILE A 106 -11.34 5.32 -5.91
CA ILE A 106 -10.25 4.56 -5.29
C ILE A 106 -8.98 5.39 -5.32
N ILE A 107 -8.31 5.48 -4.18
CA ILE A 107 -6.95 5.98 -4.08
C ILE A 107 -6.02 4.78 -4.04
N GLY A 108 -5.23 4.60 -5.10
CA GLY A 108 -4.28 3.49 -5.20
C GLY A 108 -3.01 3.81 -4.41
N VAL A 109 -2.64 2.94 -3.47
CA VAL A 109 -1.40 3.09 -2.69
C VAL A 109 -0.66 1.77 -2.67
N GLY A 110 0.63 1.82 -2.99
CA GLY A 110 1.49 0.66 -2.92
C GLY A 110 2.59 0.71 -3.96
N GLY A 111 3.82 0.96 -3.51
CA GLY A 111 5.03 0.79 -4.31
C GLY A 111 5.18 1.63 -5.57
N ALA A 112 4.38 2.68 -5.78
CA ALA A 112 4.63 3.64 -6.84
C ALA A 112 5.85 4.49 -6.47
N GLU A 113 6.90 4.47 -7.30
CA GLU A 113 8.16 5.18 -7.03
C GLU A 113 8.64 6.10 -8.17
N ASP A 114 7.92 6.07 -9.29
CA ASP A 114 8.20 6.78 -10.53
C ASP A 114 6.90 7.04 -11.31
N ALA A 115 7.03 7.70 -12.46
CA ALA A 115 5.91 8.00 -13.34
C ALA A 115 5.26 6.73 -13.91
N GLU A 116 6.04 5.69 -14.22
CA GLU A 116 5.49 4.45 -14.77
C GLU A 116 4.61 3.73 -13.75
N GLY A 117 5.04 3.65 -12.49
CA GLY A 117 4.27 3.11 -11.38
C GLY A 117 3.01 3.92 -11.09
N TYR A 118 3.10 5.25 -11.19
CA TYR A 118 1.93 6.10 -11.15
C TYR A 118 0.94 5.77 -12.29
N GLN A 119 1.43 5.70 -13.54
CA GLN A 119 0.60 5.42 -14.71
C GLN A 119 -0.07 4.05 -14.63
N ARG A 120 0.65 3.01 -14.22
CA ARG A 120 0.07 1.67 -13.98
C ARG A 120 -1.05 1.73 -12.96
N MET A 121 -0.86 2.48 -11.86
CA MET A 121 -1.89 2.64 -10.83
C MET A 121 -3.13 3.38 -11.36
N ARG A 122 -2.94 4.41 -12.20
CA ARG A 122 -4.06 5.07 -12.90
C ARG A 122 -4.76 4.13 -13.88
N ALA A 123 -4.01 3.34 -14.63
CA ALA A 123 -4.54 2.41 -15.63
C ALA A 123 -5.43 1.31 -15.01
N VAL A 124 -5.12 0.83 -13.80
CA VAL A 124 -5.95 -0.14 -13.08
C VAL A 124 -7.20 0.48 -12.42
N GLY A 125 -7.40 1.79 -12.56
CA GLY A 125 -8.62 2.48 -12.14
C GLY A 125 -8.52 3.28 -10.84
N ALA A 126 -7.31 3.60 -10.38
CA ALA A 126 -7.13 4.56 -9.30
C ALA A 126 -7.42 6.00 -9.79
N ALA A 127 -8.18 6.75 -8.99
CA ALA A 127 -8.46 8.16 -9.22
C ALA A 127 -7.29 9.06 -8.77
N ALA A 128 -6.59 8.66 -7.71
CA ALA A 128 -5.37 9.30 -7.21
C ALA A 128 -4.39 8.23 -6.73
N VAL A 129 -3.10 8.59 -6.62
CA VAL A 129 -2.04 7.65 -6.24
C VAL A 129 -1.26 8.18 -5.03
N GLY A 130 -1.14 7.37 -3.99
CA GLY A 130 -0.34 7.69 -2.81
C GLY A 130 1.11 7.21 -2.96
N VAL A 131 2.06 8.10 -2.64
CA VAL A 131 3.51 7.86 -2.71
C VAL A 131 4.09 7.92 -1.29
N GLY A 132 4.24 6.75 -0.65
CA GLY A 132 4.75 6.64 0.72
C GLY A 132 6.25 6.35 0.78
N THR A 133 6.65 5.15 0.39
CA THR A 133 8.06 4.72 0.48
C THR A 133 8.99 5.55 -0.38
N ALA A 134 8.54 5.95 -1.58
CA ALA A 134 9.35 6.80 -2.45
C ALA A 134 9.51 8.21 -1.90
N LEU A 135 8.48 8.78 -1.27
CA LEU A 135 8.58 10.04 -0.53
C LEU A 135 9.60 9.93 0.62
N GLY A 136 9.58 8.84 1.38
CA GLY A 136 10.56 8.60 2.45
C GLY A 136 12.01 8.47 1.96
N ARG A 137 12.23 7.99 0.73
CA ARG A 137 13.57 7.77 0.15
C ARG A 137 14.10 8.97 -0.66
N LYS A 138 13.25 9.55 -1.50
CA LYS A 138 13.59 10.61 -2.46
C LYS A 138 13.18 12.02 -1.97
N GLY A 139 12.36 12.11 -0.93
CA GLY A 139 11.75 13.36 -0.50
C GLY A 139 10.72 13.86 -1.50
N VAL A 140 10.41 15.16 -1.44
CA VAL A 140 9.39 15.81 -2.26
C VAL A 140 9.71 15.81 -3.76
N LYS A 141 10.98 15.58 -4.14
CA LYS A 141 11.42 15.50 -5.54
C LYS A 141 10.71 14.42 -6.35
N VAL A 142 10.22 13.37 -5.70
CA VAL A 142 9.44 12.31 -6.37
C VAL A 142 8.19 12.87 -7.08
N PHE A 143 7.59 13.94 -6.53
CA PHE A 143 6.42 14.56 -7.16
C PHE A 143 6.80 15.30 -8.44
N GLU A 144 7.94 15.97 -8.46
CA GLU A 144 8.47 16.64 -9.65
C GLU A 144 8.80 15.63 -10.75
N GLU A 145 9.48 14.53 -10.39
CA GLU A 145 9.80 13.43 -11.32
C GLU A 145 8.55 12.85 -11.99
N ILE A 146 7.47 12.65 -11.21
CA ILE A 146 6.21 12.12 -11.73
C ILE A 146 5.49 13.17 -12.58
N ALA A 147 5.44 14.43 -12.13
CA ALA A 147 4.71 15.50 -12.82
C ALA A 147 5.29 15.80 -14.21
N GLN A 148 6.62 15.84 -14.35
CA GLN A 148 7.29 16.14 -15.61
C GLN A 148 6.91 15.16 -16.72
N VAL A 149 6.78 13.87 -16.41
CA VAL A 149 6.39 12.86 -17.40
C VAL A 149 4.93 13.03 -17.82
N LEU A 150 4.04 13.41 -16.89
CA LEU A 150 2.63 13.67 -17.20
C LEU A 150 2.43 14.87 -18.14
N GLU A 151 3.27 15.91 -18.00
CA GLU A 151 3.26 17.07 -18.89
C GLU A 151 3.76 16.71 -20.29
N GLN A 152 4.80 15.86 -20.40
CA GLN A 152 5.32 15.41 -21.69
C GLN A 152 4.31 14.54 -22.47
N ASP A 153 3.56 13.69 -21.78
CA ASP A 153 2.49 12.89 -22.37
C ASP A 153 1.31 13.75 -22.86
N ALA A 154 1.08 14.92 -22.24
CA ALA A 154 0.04 15.86 -22.65
C ALA A 154 0.42 16.68 -23.89
N GLN A 155 1.71 16.95 -24.10
CA GLN A 155 2.21 17.70 -25.27
C GLN A 155 2.39 16.83 -26.54
N THR A 156 2.43 15.50 -26.40
CA THR A 156 2.68 14.56 -27.51
C THR A 156 1.39 14.11 -28.23
N LYS A 157 0.22 14.60 -27.80
CA LYS A 157 -1.08 14.40 -28.46
C LYS A 157 -1.54 15.67 -29.17
#